data_AF-A0A7J8RP23-F1
#
_entry.id   AF-A0A7J8RP23-F1
#
_cell.length_a   1.000
_cell.length_b   1.000
_cell.length_c   1.000
_cell.angle_alpha   90.00
_cell.angle_beta   90.00
_cell.angle_gamma   90.00
#
_symmetry.space_group_name_H-M   'P 1'
#
loop_
_entity.id
_entity.type
_entity.pdbx_description
1 polymer ?
#
loop_
_entity_poly.entity_id
_entity_poly.type
_entity_poly.pdbx_seq_one_letter_code
_entity_poly.pdbx_strand_id
1 'polypeptide(L)' 'MLSGKDNSGFGWDEYRQMVVAKCAMWNSYISSHKAVGQFRHHSFPYCDQLTSIHAKDRAIGKYAQTAADIIE' A
#
# COMPACT_ATOMS: atom_id res chain seq x y z
N MET A 1 -3.27 -13.24 6.85
CA MET A 1 -3.29 -12.49 8.13
C MET A 1 -3.47 -11.01 7.77
N LEU A 2 -4.36 -10.25 8.41
CA LEU A 2 -4.50 -8.80 8.13
C LEU A 2 -3.34 -8.04 8.80
N SER A 3 -2.12 -8.16 8.29
CA SER A 3 -0.97 -7.40 8.82
C SER A 3 -0.89 -6.02 8.18
N GLY A 4 -1.79 -5.12 8.59
CA GLY A 4 -1.64 -3.68 8.39
C GLY A 4 -1.27 -3.06 9.73
N LYS A 5 0.01 -2.73 9.95
CA LYS A 5 0.43 -1.93 11.11
C LYS A 5 0.16 -0.45 10.83
N ASP A 6 -1.09 -0.13 10.51
CA ASP A 6 -1.54 1.23 10.25
C ASP A 6 -2.85 1.46 11.00
N ASN A 7 -2.87 2.46 11.88
CA ASN A 7 -4.05 2.90 12.63
C ASN A 7 -5.18 3.47 11.73
N SER A 8 -5.08 3.31 10.41
CA SER A 8 -6.02 3.84 9.42
C SER A 8 -7.34 3.05 9.37
N GLY A 9 -7.36 1.82 9.88
CA GLY A 9 -8.53 0.94 9.82
C GLY A 9 -8.78 0.31 8.43
N PHE A 10 -7.83 0.48 7.51
CA PHE A 10 -7.77 -0.22 6.23
C PHE A 10 -6.83 -1.43 6.33
N GLY A 11 -7.17 -2.49 5.61
CA GLY A 11 -6.36 -3.69 5.48
C GLY A 11 -6.27 -4.18 4.04
N TRP A 12 -5.48 -5.22 3.83
CA TRP A 12 -5.29 -5.87 2.53
C TRP A 12 -5.86 -7.29 2.58
N ASP A 13 -6.74 -7.63 1.64
CA ASP A 13 -7.19 -8.99 1.42
C ASP A 13 -6.28 -9.67 0.38
N GLU A 14 -5.38 -10.53 0.86
CA GLU A 14 -4.41 -11.25 0.03
C GLU A 14 -5.09 -12.19 -0.98
N TYR A 15 -6.27 -12.74 -0.68
CA TYR A 15 -6.94 -13.66 -1.59
C TYR A 15 -7.65 -12.91 -2.73
N ARG A 16 -8.31 -11.81 -2.39
CA ARG A 16 -9.05 -10.98 -3.34
C ARG A 16 -8.17 -9.90 -3.99
N GLN A 17 -6.93 -9.77 -3.50
CA GLN A 17 -5.96 -8.76 -3.93
C GLN A 17 -6.58 -7.36 -3.89
N MET A 18 -7.20 -6.96 -2.77
CA MET A 18 -7.92 -5.69 -2.67
C MET A 18 -7.88 -5.05 -1.28
N VAL A 19 -8.13 -3.74 -1.23
CA VAL A 19 -8.23 -2.99 0.02
C VAL A 19 -9.58 -3.27 0.70
N VAL A 20 -9.53 -3.66 1.98
CA VAL A 20 -10.72 -3.96 2.80
C VAL A 20 -10.78 -3.04 4.00
N ALA A 21 -11.98 -2.55 4.31
CA ALA A 21 -12.25 -1.76 5.51
C ALA A 21 -13.75 -1.78 5.81
N LYS A 22 -14.14 -1.34 7.02
CA LYS A 22 -15.56 -1.15 7.37
C LYS A 22 -16.20 -0.11 6.44
N CYS A 23 -17.47 -0.29 6.09
CA CYS A 23 -18.22 0.66 5.23
C CYS A 23 -18.15 2.10 5.74
N ALA A 24 -18.20 2.31 7.06
CA ALA A 24 -18.09 3.64 7.66
C ALA A 24 -16.72 4.29 7.40
N MET A 25 -15.63 3.51 7.43
CA MET A 25 -14.28 4.01 7.12
C MET A 25 -14.15 4.37 5.64
N TRP A 26 -14.65 3.52 4.75
CA TRP A 26 -14.72 3.82 3.32
C TRP A 26 -15.51 5.11 3.06
N ASN A 27 -16.69 5.27 3.66
CA ASN A 27 -17.52 6.44 3.45
C ASN A 27 -16.85 7.73 3.97
N SER A 28 -16.24 7.69 5.16
CA SER A 28 -15.50 8.83 5.72
C SER A 28 -14.27 9.20 4.89
N TYR A 29 -13.60 8.21 4.31
CA TYR A 29 -12.41 8.43 3.49
C TYR A 29 -12.76 8.94 2.10
N ILE A 30 -13.82 8.40 1.48
CA ILE A 30 -14.34 8.85 0.19
C ILE A 30 -14.93 10.27 0.29
N SER A 31 -15.51 10.67 1.43
CA SER A 31 -16.04 12.02 1.59
C SER A 31 -14.97 13.10 1.50
N SER A 32 -13.75 12.83 1.96
CA SER A 32 -12.59 13.72 1.81
C SER A 32 -11.81 13.46 0.51
N HIS A 33 -11.86 12.23 -0.03
CA HIS A 33 -11.10 11.82 -1.21
C HIS A 33 -12.00 11.09 -2.22
N LYS A 34 -12.84 11.86 -2.93
CA LYS A 34 -13.87 11.30 -3.83
C LYS A 34 -13.32 10.34 -4.89
N ALA A 35 -12.11 10.60 -5.40
CA ALA A 35 -11.45 9.77 -6.42
C ALA A 35 -11.11 8.36 -5.94
N VAL A 36 -11.11 8.11 -4.63
CA VAL A 36 -10.77 6.81 -4.03
C VAL A 36 -11.98 5.86 -4.06
N GLY A 37 -13.19 6.37 -4.30
CA GLY A 37 -14.41 5.56 -4.33
C GLY A 37 -14.36 4.41 -5.34
N GLN A 38 -13.66 4.59 -6.47
CA GLN A 38 -13.46 3.53 -7.45
C GLN A 38 -12.70 2.34 -6.85
N PHE A 39 -11.74 2.55 -5.96
CA PHE A 39 -10.88 1.48 -5.46
C PHE A 39 -11.57 0.53 -4.47
N ARG A 40 -12.74 0.91 -3.94
CA ARG A 40 -13.49 0.10 -2.95
C ARG A 40 -13.88 -1.29 -3.47
N HIS A 41 -14.09 -1.41 -4.78
CA HIS A 41 -14.57 -2.65 -5.41
C HIS A 41 -13.58 -3.19 -6.44
N HIS A 42 -12.39 -2.62 -6.53
CA HIS A 42 -11.38 -3.03 -7.51
C HIS A 42 -10.35 -3.96 -6.88
N SER A 43 -10.07 -5.05 -7.58
CA SER A 43 -8.93 -5.93 -7.32
C SER A 43 -7.67 -5.42 -8.04
N PHE A 44 -6.53 -5.53 -7.38
CA PHE A 44 -5.20 -5.21 -7.91
C PHE A 44 -4.32 -6.46 -7.88
N PRO A 45 -4.50 -7.38 -8.83
CA PRO A 45 -3.87 -8.71 -8.81
C PRO A 45 -2.33 -8.70 -8.87
N TYR A 46 -1.73 -7.56 -9.20
CA TYR A 46 -0.29 -7.40 -9.34
C TYR A 46 0.36 -6.59 -8.21
N CYS A 47 -0.40 -6.13 -7.21
CA CYS A 47 0.14 -5.32 -6.12
C CYS A 47 1.25 -6.05 -5.34
N ASP A 48 1.05 -7.32 -5.03
CA ASP A 48 2.05 -8.12 -4.30
C ASP A 48 3.31 -8.36 -5.15
N GLN A 49 3.14 -8.58 -6.46
CA GLN A 49 4.27 -8.78 -7.38
C GLN A 49 5.11 -7.51 -7.53
N LEU A 50 4.45 -6.36 -7.69
CA LEU A 50 5.13 -5.06 -7.75
C LEU A 50 5.88 -4.77 -6.45
N THR A 51 5.29 -5.10 -5.31
CA THR A 51 5.95 -5.00 -3.99
C THR A 51 7.20 -5.88 -3.94
N SER A 52 7.13 -7.12 -4.45
CA SER A 52 8.32 -8.00 -4.53
C SER A 52 9.40 -7.47 -5.46
N ILE A 53 9.04 -6.82 -6.57
CA ILE A 53 10.02 -6.23 -7.50
C ILE A 53 10.74 -5.08 -6.79
N HIS A 54 9.99 -4.16 -6.18
CA HIS A 54 10.54 -3.01 -5.47
C HIS A 54 11.35 -3.40 -4.22
N ALA A 55 10.96 -4.44 -3.50
CA ALA A 55 11.71 -4.91 -2.33
C ALA A 55 13.08 -5.49 -2.69
N LYS A 56 13.22 -6.07 -3.89
CA LYS A 56 14.47 -6.68 -4.37
C LYS A 56 15.42 -5.68 -5.00
N ASP A 57 14.92 -4.54 -5.44
CA ASP A 57 15.69 -3.53 -6.18
C ASP A 57 16.35 -2.48 -5.27
N ARG A 58 16.48 -2.75 -3.97
CA ARG A 58 17.32 -1.93 -3.09
C ARG A 58 18.75 -2.04 -3.60
N ALA A 59 19.29 -0.97 -4.17
CA ALA A 59 20.69 -0.94 -4.56
C ALA A 59 21.57 -1.27 -3.33
N ILE A 60 22.30 -2.39 -3.38
CA ILE A 60 23.28 -2.80 -2.33
C ILE A 60 24.72 -2.64 -2.84
N GLY A 61 24.88 -2.08 -4.06
CA GLY A 61 26.20 -1.86 -4.64
C GLY A 61 27.04 -0.87 -3.83
N LYS A 62 28.37 -0.96 -3.97
CA LYS A 62 29.35 -0.03 -3.36
C LYS A 62 29.13 1.47 -3.63
N TYR A 63 28.22 1.81 -4.54
CA TYR A 63 27.84 3.19 -4.90
C TYR A 63 26.35 3.47 -4.66
N ALA A 64 25.64 2.58 -3.95
CA ALA A 64 24.25 2.79 -3.63
C ALA A 64 24.12 3.90 -2.58
N GLN A 65 23.57 5.04 -2.97
CA GLN A 65 23.26 6.13 -2.07
C GLN A 65 22.02 5.76 -1.25
N THR A 66 22.16 5.69 0.07
CA THR A 66 21.04 5.48 0.99
C THR A 66 20.59 6.81 1.57
N ALA A 67 19.37 6.89 2.11
CA ALA A 67 18.87 8.09 2.79
C ALA A 67 19.79 8.59 3.94
N ALA A 68 20.62 7.72 4.51
CA ALA A 68 21.63 8.08 5.51
C ALA A 68 22.85 8.82 4.92
N ASP A 69 23.09 8.71 3.62
CA ASP A 69 24.22 9.36 2.93
C ASP A 69 23.85 10.76 2.42
N ILE A 70 22.60 11.19 2.61
CA ILE A 70 22.17 12.57 2.39
C ILE A 70 22.53 13.35 3.66
N ILE A 71 23.77 13.84 3.71
CA ILE A 71 24.22 14.80 4.73
C ILE A 71 23.74 16.19 4.28
N GLU A 72 22.87 16.81 5.08
CA GLU A 72 22.53 18.24 4.98
C GLU A 72 23.65 19.11 5.57
#